data_AF-A0A6J7IM29-F1
#
_entry.id   AF-A0A6J7IM29-F1
#
_cell.length_a   1.000
_cell.length_b   1.000
_cell.length_c   1.000
_cell.angle_alpha   90.00
_cell.angle_beta   90.00
_cell.angle_gamma   90.00
#
_symmetry.space_group_name_H-M   'P 1'
#
loop_
_entity.id
_entity.type
_entity.pdbx_description
1 polymer ?
#
loop_
_entity_poly.entity_id
_entity_poly.type
_entity_poly.pdbx_seq_one_letter_code
_entity_poly.pdbx_strand_id
1 'polypeptide(L)'
;MRDSGEILLALQTATGSGDPSRDAAEAILRALDTEPGAPVPPVGLPGPGPRLQDVLTETPIAVSVESNFDFWMADPDAERTPEVVASLERVSQSAIPTARLSSIDVGAGYWCAAGNKEHLRWVLPFDEETALTAIARLHAQGRDILDVPGGSRFAGSFRADGLLVPVWDLPVGTGAEAVEAPAAAFLERLSEALADTSPMSPEERSARAGLQTRQISLR
;
A
#
# COMPACT_ATOMS: atom_id res chain seq x y z
N MET A 1 14.46 2.78 18.48
CA MET A 1 15.28 1.55 18.56
C MET A 1 14.94 0.85 19.86
N ARG A 2 14.83 -0.48 19.83
CA ARG A 2 14.55 -1.29 21.01
C ARG A 2 15.84 -1.64 21.76
N ASP A 3 15.69 -2.08 23.00
CA ASP A 3 16.82 -2.56 23.83
C ASP A 3 17.52 -3.78 23.21
N SER A 4 16.79 -4.57 22.41
CA SER A 4 17.31 -5.69 21.63
C SER A 4 18.22 -5.27 20.47
N GLY A 5 18.27 -3.98 20.14
CA GLY A 5 18.92 -3.46 18.92
C GLY A 5 18.01 -3.48 17.69
N GLU A 6 16.77 -3.95 17.80
CA GLU A 6 15.81 -3.91 16.69
C GLU A 6 15.39 -2.46 16.36
N ILE A 7 15.35 -2.13 15.07
CA ILE A 7 14.96 -0.82 14.56
C ILE A 7 13.55 -0.92 14.00
N LEU A 8 12.62 -0.18 14.62
CA LEU A 8 11.32 0.11 14.04
C LEU A 8 11.40 1.44 13.29
N LEU A 9 11.08 1.41 12.00
CA LEU A 9 11.03 2.60 11.15
C LEU A 9 9.59 2.88 10.75
N ALA A 10 9.12 4.09 11.06
CA ALA A 10 7.83 4.58 10.55
C ALA A 10 8.03 5.18 9.15
N LEU A 11 7.25 4.71 8.18
CA LEU A 11 7.28 5.22 6.79
C LEU A 11 6.25 6.34 6.54
N GLN A 12 5.16 6.37 7.30
CA GLN A 12 4.17 7.44 7.24
C GLN A 12 4.46 8.47 8.34
N THR A 13 5.12 9.57 7.98
CA THR A 13 5.53 10.63 8.90
C THR A 13 4.85 11.96 8.58
N ALA A 14 4.73 12.85 9.59
CA ALA A 14 4.13 14.18 9.40
C ALA A 14 5.06 15.17 8.67
N THR A 15 6.36 14.89 8.65
CA THR A 15 7.39 15.72 8.04
C THR A 15 8.34 14.84 7.23
N GLY A 16 8.76 15.32 6.07
CA GLY A 16 9.70 14.65 5.18
C GLY A 16 10.33 15.65 4.21
N SER A 17 11.39 15.23 3.53
CA SER A 17 12.12 16.07 2.57
C SER A 17 11.49 16.12 1.18
N GLY A 18 10.50 15.25 0.94
CA GLY A 18 9.96 14.97 -0.40
C GLY A 18 10.69 13.83 -1.12
N ASP A 19 11.76 13.27 -0.54
CA ASP A 19 12.42 12.04 -0.99
C ASP A 19 12.31 10.97 0.12
N PRO A 20 11.21 10.21 0.17
CA PRO A 20 10.97 9.22 1.23
C PRO A 20 12.04 8.13 1.27
N SER A 21 12.66 7.84 0.12
CA SER A 21 13.75 6.88 0.00
C SER A 21 15.01 7.37 0.72
N ARG A 22 15.34 8.66 0.63
CA ARG A 22 16.45 9.26 1.37
C ARG A 22 16.13 9.47 2.84
N ASP A 23 14.91 9.89 3.16
CA ASP A 23 14.46 10.07 4.54
C ASP A 23 14.55 8.76 5.33
N ALA A 24 14.10 7.66 4.74
CA ALA A 24 14.17 6.33 5.34
C ALA A 24 15.63 5.85 5.54
N ALA A 25 16.51 6.06 4.55
CA ALA A 25 17.91 5.67 4.65
C ALA A 25 18.65 6.41 5.76
N GLU A 26 18.50 7.73 5.83
CA GLU A 26 19.10 8.56 6.88
C GLU A 26 18.61 8.14 8.26
N ALA A 27 17.31 7.86 8.42
CA ALA A 27 16.75 7.40 9.68
C ALA A 27 17.31 6.04 10.11
N ILE A 28 17.48 5.09 9.17
CA ILE A 28 18.08 3.77 9.45
C ILE A 28 19.54 3.90 9.87
N LEU A 29 20.35 4.64 9.10
CA LEU A 29 21.78 4.81 9.39
C LEU A 29 21.99 5.46 10.74
N ARG A 30 21.19 6.47 11.07
CA ARG A 30 21.25 7.15 12.36
C ARG A 30 20.80 6.25 13.51
N ALA A 31 19.81 5.40 13.28
CA ALA A 31 19.40 4.40 14.27
C ALA A 31 20.50 3.36 14.51
N LEU A 32 21.24 2.95 13.47
CA LEU A 32 22.38 2.03 13.59
C LEU A 32 23.57 2.64 14.37
N ASP A 33 23.75 3.96 14.31
CA ASP A 33 24.78 4.69 15.06
C ASP A 33 24.36 5.06 16.49
N THR A 34 23.10 4.81 16.86
CA THR A 34 22.57 5.10 18.20
C THR A 34 22.75 3.87 19.11
N GLU A 35 22.90 4.07 20.42
CA GLU A 35 22.96 2.94 21.37
C GLU A 35 21.59 2.24 21.51
N PRO A 36 21.52 0.89 21.61
CA PRO A 36 20.28 0.18 21.86
C PRO A 36 19.53 0.72 23.08
N GLY A 37 18.20 0.89 22.93
CA GLY A 37 17.34 1.51 23.95
C GLY A 37 17.39 3.05 24.01
N ALA A 38 18.39 3.69 23.40
CA ALA A 38 18.45 5.15 23.35
C ALA A 38 17.48 5.73 22.30
N PRO A 39 16.93 6.94 22.56
CA PRO A 39 16.07 7.61 21.57
C PRO A 39 16.88 8.00 20.34
N VAL A 40 16.35 7.68 19.16
CA VAL A 40 16.91 8.15 17.89
C VAL A 40 16.46 9.61 17.69
N PRO A 41 17.37 10.59 17.65
CA PRO A 41 17.00 11.99 17.54
C PRO A 41 16.34 12.26 16.18
N PRO A 42 15.34 13.17 16.13
CA PRO A 42 14.64 13.49 14.90
C PRO A 42 15.61 14.02 13.83
N VAL A 43 15.38 13.59 12.60
CA VAL A 43 16.15 14.04 11.44
C VAL A 43 15.61 15.40 11.00
N GLY A 44 16.51 16.33 10.67
CA GLY A 44 16.16 17.51 9.87
C GLY A 44 15.89 17.12 8.41
N LEU A 45 16.09 18.04 7.48
CA LEU A 45 16.18 17.64 6.07
C LEU A 45 17.49 16.85 5.88
N PRO A 46 17.45 15.65 5.27
CA PRO A 46 18.65 14.87 5.04
C PRO A 46 19.58 15.63 4.09
N GLY A 47 20.88 15.54 4.38
CA GLY A 47 21.92 16.04 3.48
C GLY A 47 22.13 15.11 2.27
N PRO A 48 23.22 15.32 1.52
CA PRO A 48 23.71 14.32 0.57
C PRO A 48 23.96 12.99 1.29
N GLY A 49 23.49 11.89 0.72
CA GLY A 49 23.54 10.56 1.34
C GLY A 49 22.94 9.50 0.42
N PRO A 50 23.04 8.22 0.84
CA PRO A 50 22.47 7.09 0.13
C PRO A 50 20.94 7.14 0.12
N ARG A 51 20.34 6.37 -0.78
CA ARG A 51 18.92 6.07 -0.82
C ARG A 51 18.63 4.76 -0.10
N LEU A 52 17.36 4.49 0.19
CA LEU A 52 16.95 3.28 0.91
C LEU A 52 17.48 2.00 0.24
N GLN A 53 17.41 1.91 -1.09
CA GLN A 53 17.93 0.77 -1.83
C GLN A 53 19.45 0.58 -1.72
N ASP A 54 20.21 1.64 -1.42
CA ASP A 54 21.67 1.55 -1.30
C ASP A 54 22.09 0.95 0.07
N VAL A 55 21.17 0.90 1.03
CA VAL A 55 21.40 0.39 2.40
C VAL A 55 20.62 -0.89 2.72
N LEU A 56 19.74 -1.32 1.82
CA LEU A 56 19.02 -2.59 1.93
C LEU A 56 19.79 -3.71 1.22
N THR A 57 19.56 -4.94 1.67
CA THR A 57 19.95 -6.13 0.91
C THR A 57 18.86 -6.49 -0.09
N GLU A 58 19.19 -7.27 -1.11
CA GLU A 58 18.24 -7.80 -2.12
C GLU A 58 17.25 -8.84 -1.55
N THR A 59 17.10 -8.91 -0.23
CA THR A 59 16.18 -9.85 0.42
C THR A 59 14.74 -9.36 0.26
N PRO A 60 13.80 -10.21 -0.24
CA PRO A 60 12.40 -9.82 -0.33
C PRO A 60 11.82 -9.43 1.03
N ILE A 61 11.10 -8.32 1.06
CA ILE A 61 10.41 -7.85 2.28
C ILE A 61 9.10 -8.62 2.44
N ALA A 62 8.98 -9.36 3.54
CA ALA A 62 7.72 -9.98 3.94
C ALA A 62 6.79 -8.92 4.56
N VAL A 63 5.74 -8.54 3.84
CA VAL A 63 4.73 -7.59 4.35
C VAL A 63 3.60 -8.34 5.06
N SER A 64 3.47 -8.11 6.37
CA SER A 64 2.31 -8.53 7.18
C SER A 64 1.38 -7.34 7.44
N VAL A 65 0.11 -7.64 7.72
CA VAL A 65 -0.87 -6.64 8.17
C VAL A 65 -1.28 -7.02 9.58
N GLU A 66 -0.94 -6.16 10.55
CA GLU A 66 -1.35 -6.33 11.94
C GLU A 66 -2.74 -5.73 12.17
N SER A 67 -3.57 -6.42 12.94
CA SER A 67 -4.95 -5.99 13.23
C SER A 67 -5.04 -4.92 14.32
N ASN A 68 -3.94 -4.68 15.03
CA ASN A 68 -3.84 -3.72 16.12
C ASN A 68 -2.41 -3.14 16.19
N PHE A 69 -2.17 -2.29 17.19
CA PHE A 69 -0.88 -1.62 17.40
C PHE A 69 -0.03 -2.25 18.51
N ASP A 70 -0.33 -3.48 18.94
CA ASP A 70 0.45 -4.17 19.98
C ASP A 70 1.92 -4.36 19.58
N PHE A 71 2.20 -4.46 18.28
CA PHE A 71 3.55 -4.57 17.74
C PHE A 71 4.45 -3.38 18.07
N TRP A 72 3.91 -2.23 18.50
CA TRP A 72 4.73 -1.09 18.95
C TRP A 72 5.39 -1.32 20.30
N MET A 73 4.88 -2.26 21.10
CA MET A 73 5.42 -2.55 22.41
C MET A 73 6.77 -3.28 22.26
N ALA A 74 7.80 -2.75 22.92
CA ALA A 74 9.14 -3.35 22.89
C ALA A 74 9.20 -4.69 23.65
N ASP A 75 8.37 -4.83 24.69
CA ASP A 75 8.20 -6.04 25.46
C ASP A 75 6.70 -6.39 25.52
N PRO A 76 6.26 -7.51 24.93
CA PRO A 76 4.87 -7.94 24.97
C PRO A 76 4.40 -8.33 26.38
N ASP A 77 5.33 -8.68 27.28
CA ASP A 77 5.10 -9.11 28.66
C ASP A 77 5.27 -7.98 29.69
N ALA A 78 5.69 -6.78 29.26
CA ALA A 78 5.79 -5.63 30.15
C ALA A 78 4.43 -5.22 30.71
N GLU A 79 4.41 -4.86 31.99
CA GLU A 79 3.19 -4.47 32.70
C GLU A 79 2.54 -3.24 32.01
N ARG A 80 1.39 -3.48 31.37
CA ARG A 80 0.67 -2.43 30.64
C ARG A 80 -0.14 -1.61 31.64
N THR A 81 0.20 -0.34 31.78
CA THR A 81 -0.67 0.56 32.55
C THR A 81 -2.04 0.66 31.86
N PRO A 82 -3.15 0.81 32.61
CA PRO A 82 -4.48 0.97 32.02
C PRO A 82 -4.57 2.10 30.98
N GLU A 83 -3.76 3.15 31.17
CA GLU A 83 -3.66 4.28 30.24
C GLU A 83 -3.05 3.88 28.88
N VAL A 84 -1.99 3.07 28.88
CA VAL A 84 -1.35 2.56 27.65
C VAL A 84 -2.32 1.65 26.89
N VAL A 85 -3.00 0.74 27.59
CA VAL A 85 -4.00 -0.15 26.98
C VAL A 85 -5.13 0.66 26.34
N ALA A 86 -5.73 1.58 27.09
CA ALA A 86 -6.81 2.42 26.58
C ALA A 86 -6.35 3.30 25.40
N SER A 87 -5.07 3.68 25.36
CA SER A 87 -4.51 4.43 24.25
C SER A 87 -4.37 3.57 22.99
N LEU A 88 -3.80 2.37 23.11
CA LEU A 88 -3.65 1.42 22.00
C LEU A 88 -5.01 0.99 21.44
N GLU A 89 -6.00 0.74 22.29
CA GLU A 89 -7.36 0.41 21.86
C GLU A 89 -7.98 1.53 21.03
N ARG A 90 -7.85 2.78 21.48
CA ARG A 90 -8.39 3.95 20.76
C ARG A 90 -7.73 4.13 19.39
N VAL A 91 -6.42 3.91 19.28
CA VAL A 91 -5.68 3.99 18.02
C VAL A 91 -6.04 2.82 17.11
N SER A 92 -6.24 1.62 17.67
CA SER A 92 -6.68 0.45 16.91
C SER A 92 -8.09 0.64 16.34
N GLN A 93 -9.00 1.26 17.10
CA GLN A 93 -10.36 1.57 16.65
C GLN A 93 -10.42 2.63 15.53
N SER A 94 -9.40 3.47 15.37
CA SER A 94 -9.33 4.44 14.27
C SER A 94 -8.71 3.87 13.00
N ALA A 95 -8.07 2.69 13.07
CA ALA A 95 -7.52 2.03 11.89
C ALA A 95 -8.63 1.45 11.01
N ILE A 96 -8.45 1.57 9.70
CA ILE A 96 -9.34 0.92 8.73
C ILE A 96 -8.99 -0.57 8.73
N PRO A 97 -9.94 -1.48 9.07
CA PRO A 97 -9.68 -2.90 9.00
C PRO A 97 -9.20 -3.27 7.60
N THR A 98 -8.04 -3.92 7.53
CA THR A 98 -7.35 -4.20 6.28
C THR A 98 -6.89 -5.64 6.27
N ALA A 99 -7.01 -6.31 5.12
CA ALA A 99 -6.47 -7.64 4.89
C ALA A 99 -5.70 -7.66 3.57
N ARG A 100 -4.51 -8.25 3.58
CA ARG A 100 -3.76 -8.51 2.35
C ARG A 100 -4.34 -9.73 1.66
N LEU A 101 -4.62 -9.62 0.36
CA LEU A 101 -5.06 -10.76 -0.45
C LEU A 101 -3.86 -11.66 -0.79
N SER A 102 -4.08 -12.95 -0.69
CA SER A 102 -3.07 -14.00 -0.92
C SER A 102 -3.08 -14.54 -2.35
N SER A 103 -4.18 -14.35 -3.08
CA SER A 103 -4.35 -14.82 -4.46
C SER A 103 -3.65 -13.97 -5.52
N ILE A 104 -3.11 -12.81 -5.13
CA ILE A 104 -2.41 -11.87 -5.99
C ILE A 104 -0.91 -12.11 -5.89
N ASP A 105 -0.29 -12.55 -6.99
CA ASP A 105 1.17 -12.76 -7.10
C ASP A 105 1.90 -11.60 -7.80
N VAL A 106 1.16 -10.66 -8.43
CA VAL A 106 1.69 -9.43 -9.02
C VAL A 106 1.31 -8.22 -8.19
N GLY A 107 2.30 -7.60 -7.55
CA GLY A 107 2.09 -6.44 -6.68
C GLY A 107 1.52 -6.83 -5.33
N ALA A 108 0.64 -5.99 -4.77
CA ALA A 108 -0.02 -6.26 -3.51
C ALA A 108 -1.45 -5.70 -3.47
N GLY A 109 -2.43 -6.59 -3.31
CA GLY A 109 -3.83 -6.22 -3.11
C GLY A 109 -4.22 -6.19 -1.64
N TYR A 110 -4.94 -5.15 -1.24
CA TYR A 110 -5.45 -4.95 0.10
C TYR A 110 -6.95 -4.71 0.06
N TRP A 111 -7.69 -5.59 0.73
CA TRP A 111 -9.09 -5.34 1.08
C TRP A 111 -9.15 -4.40 2.28
N CYS A 112 -9.98 -3.37 2.22
CA CYS A 112 -10.14 -2.37 3.28
C CYS A 112 -11.63 -2.13 3.58
N ALA A 113 -12.03 -2.23 4.86
CA ALA A 113 -13.39 -1.92 5.31
C ALA A 113 -13.52 -0.45 5.72
N ALA A 114 -13.72 0.44 4.74
CA ALA A 114 -13.82 1.89 4.94
C ALA A 114 -15.21 2.36 5.42
N GLY A 115 -15.82 1.63 6.36
CA GLY A 115 -17.06 1.99 7.04
C GLY A 115 -18.32 1.90 6.16
N ASN A 116 -18.51 2.83 5.23
CA ASN A 116 -19.69 2.88 4.35
C ASN A 116 -19.50 2.12 3.03
N LYS A 117 -18.28 1.66 2.75
CA LYS A 117 -17.89 0.83 1.62
C LYS A 117 -16.72 -0.06 2.01
N GLU A 118 -16.57 -1.13 1.25
CA GLU A 118 -15.32 -1.89 1.21
C GLU A 118 -14.56 -1.54 -0.06
N HIS A 119 -13.25 -1.69 -0.03
CA HIS A 119 -12.41 -1.44 -1.20
C HIS A 119 -11.42 -2.56 -1.43
N LEU A 120 -11.16 -2.89 -2.70
CA LEU A 120 -9.86 -3.45 -3.08
C LEU A 120 -8.95 -2.30 -3.52
N ARG A 121 -7.81 -2.14 -2.86
CA ARG A 121 -6.72 -1.24 -3.28
C ARG A 121 -5.55 -2.10 -3.71
N TRP A 122 -5.11 -1.99 -4.96
CA TRP A 122 -4.09 -2.88 -5.50
C TRP A 122 -2.88 -2.10 -5.98
N VAL A 123 -1.76 -2.23 -5.28
CA VAL A 123 -0.49 -1.61 -5.67
C VAL A 123 0.11 -2.41 -6.83
N LEU A 124 0.20 -1.78 -8.00
CA LEU A 124 0.76 -2.41 -9.19
C LEU A 124 2.27 -2.13 -9.28
N PRO A 125 3.13 -3.15 -9.49
CA PRO A 125 4.59 -3.01 -9.49
C PRO A 125 5.11 -2.61 -10.88
N PHE A 126 4.38 -1.75 -11.59
CA PHE A 126 4.69 -1.31 -12.94
C PHE A 126 4.78 0.21 -13.00
N ASP A 127 5.44 0.73 -14.03
CA ASP A 127 5.40 2.16 -14.29
C ASP A 127 3.95 2.62 -14.50
N GLU A 128 3.68 3.85 -14.11
CA GLU A 128 2.34 4.41 -14.09
C GLU A 128 1.66 4.36 -15.48
N GLU A 129 2.41 4.66 -16.54
CA GLU A 129 1.85 4.70 -17.89
C GLU A 129 1.46 3.31 -18.39
N THR A 130 2.32 2.30 -18.17
CA THR A 130 2.04 0.90 -18.50
C THR A 130 0.83 0.38 -17.71
N ALA A 131 0.83 0.58 -16.39
CA ALA A 131 -0.28 0.15 -15.53
C ALA A 131 -1.61 0.79 -15.96
N LEU A 132 -1.60 2.10 -16.17
CA LEU A 132 -2.79 2.84 -16.57
C LEU A 132 -3.27 2.46 -17.97
N THR A 133 -2.35 2.18 -18.89
CA THR A 133 -2.67 1.70 -20.24
C THR A 133 -3.38 0.35 -20.17
N ALA A 134 -2.86 -0.61 -19.40
CA ALA A 134 -3.49 -1.92 -19.25
C ALA A 134 -4.91 -1.82 -18.64
N ILE A 135 -5.09 -1.01 -17.60
CA ILE A 135 -6.42 -0.76 -17.00
C ILE A 135 -7.35 -0.08 -18.01
N ALA A 136 -6.86 0.86 -18.82
CA ALA A 136 -7.66 1.54 -19.85
C ALA A 136 -8.16 0.57 -20.94
N ARG A 137 -7.34 -0.41 -21.35
CA ARG A 137 -7.76 -1.46 -22.29
C ARG A 137 -8.91 -2.29 -21.72
N LEU A 138 -8.78 -2.71 -20.45
CA LEU A 138 -9.85 -3.46 -19.78
C LEU A 138 -11.12 -2.61 -19.61
N HIS A 139 -10.97 -1.34 -19.24
CA HIS A 139 -12.09 -0.41 -19.05
C HIS A 139 -12.86 -0.16 -20.37
N ALA A 140 -12.15 0.02 -21.48
CA ALA A 140 -12.78 0.20 -22.80
C ALA A 140 -13.63 -1.02 -23.23
N GLN A 141 -13.32 -2.20 -22.70
CA GLN A 141 -14.05 -3.45 -22.95
C GLN A 141 -15.09 -3.77 -21.85
N GLY A 142 -15.22 -2.93 -20.81
CA GLY A 142 -16.05 -3.21 -19.64
C GLY A 142 -15.57 -4.42 -18.81
N ARG A 143 -14.29 -4.78 -18.93
CA ARG A 143 -13.64 -5.91 -18.24
C ARG A 143 -12.84 -5.47 -17.01
N ASP A 144 -12.99 -4.22 -16.59
CA ASP A 144 -12.32 -3.63 -15.43
C ASP A 144 -13.04 -3.91 -14.09
N ILE A 145 -13.98 -4.85 -14.05
CA ILE A 145 -14.76 -5.21 -12.86
C ILE A 145 -14.27 -6.51 -12.22
N LEU A 146 -14.39 -6.58 -10.89
CA LEU A 146 -14.29 -7.79 -10.07
C LEU A 146 -15.67 -8.44 -9.92
N ASP A 147 -15.74 -9.74 -10.15
CA ASP A 147 -16.98 -10.51 -9.99
C ASP A 147 -17.19 -10.94 -8.52
N VAL A 148 -17.56 -9.98 -7.69
CA VAL A 148 -17.86 -10.20 -6.26
C VAL A 148 -19.38 -10.23 -6.02
N PRO A 149 -19.87 -10.85 -4.93
CA PRO A 149 -21.27 -10.76 -4.53
C PRO A 149 -21.75 -9.31 -4.42
N GLY A 150 -22.84 -8.97 -5.12
CA GLY A 150 -23.39 -7.61 -5.17
C GLY A 150 -22.70 -6.67 -6.18
N GLY A 151 -21.69 -7.17 -6.91
CA GLY A 151 -20.97 -6.46 -7.96
C GLY A 151 -19.89 -5.51 -7.41
N SER A 152 -18.90 -5.19 -8.24
CA SER A 152 -17.88 -4.18 -7.93
C SER A 152 -17.96 -3.01 -8.91
N ARG A 153 -17.29 -1.91 -8.55
CA ARG A 153 -17.14 -0.76 -9.45
C ARG A 153 -15.73 -0.23 -9.37
N PHE A 154 -15.08 -0.03 -10.51
CA PHE A 154 -13.83 0.72 -10.58
C PHE A 154 -14.07 2.17 -10.11
N ALA A 155 -13.49 2.54 -8.97
CA ALA A 155 -13.72 3.83 -8.33
C ALA A 155 -12.76 4.91 -8.85
N GLY A 156 -11.55 4.50 -9.25
CA GLY A 156 -10.46 5.40 -9.61
C GLY A 156 -9.12 4.76 -9.30
N SER A 157 -8.09 5.59 -9.20
CA SER A 157 -6.76 5.14 -8.79
C SER A 157 -6.07 6.19 -7.93
N PHE A 158 -5.18 5.75 -7.06
CA PHE A 158 -4.21 6.63 -6.41
C PHE A 158 -2.88 6.59 -7.16
N ARG A 159 -2.13 7.67 -7.04
CA ARG A 159 -0.69 7.67 -7.28
C ARG A 159 0.02 7.81 -5.94
N ALA A 160 0.87 6.84 -5.61
CA ALA A 160 1.68 6.83 -4.39
C ALA A 160 3.10 6.39 -4.75
N ASP A 161 4.10 7.21 -4.43
CA ASP A 161 5.53 6.92 -4.66
C ASP A 161 5.89 6.48 -6.08
N GLY A 162 5.17 7.00 -7.08
CA GLY A 162 5.36 6.68 -8.50
C GLY A 162 4.68 5.39 -8.96
N LEU A 163 3.92 4.73 -8.09
CA LEU A 163 3.12 3.55 -8.41
C LEU A 163 1.64 3.91 -8.55
N LEU A 164 0.97 3.18 -9.44
CA LEU A 164 -0.48 3.26 -9.60
C LEU A 164 -1.16 2.27 -8.64
N VAL A 165 -2.18 2.76 -7.94
CA VAL A 165 -3.02 1.95 -7.05
C VAL A 165 -4.47 2.02 -7.52
N PRO A 166 -4.90 1.20 -8.49
CA PRO A 166 -6.32 1.08 -8.82
C PRO A 166 -7.18 0.66 -7.62
N VAL A 167 -8.41 1.17 -7.61
CA VAL A 167 -9.37 0.99 -6.51
C VAL A 167 -10.71 0.52 -7.04
N TRP A 168 -11.23 -0.52 -6.41
CA TRP A 168 -12.60 -0.99 -6.63
C TRP A 168 -13.44 -0.76 -5.39
N ASP A 169 -14.62 -0.18 -5.56
CA ASP A 169 -15.66 -0.17 -4.55
C ASP A 169 -16.36 -1.52 -4.51
N LEU A 170 -16.56 -2.02 -3.31
CA LEU A 170 -17.23 -3.28 -3.00
C LEU A 170 -18.39 -3.01 -2.03
N PRO A 171 -19.48 -3.80 -2.09
CA PRO A 171 -20.55 -3.76 -1.10
C PRO A 171 -20.03 -4.01 0.31
N VAL A 172 -20.67 -3.38 1.31
CA VAL A 172 -20.36 -3.68 2.71
C VAL A 172 -20.78 -5.11 3.03
N GLY A 173 -19.90 -5.86 3.69
CA GLY A 173 -20.09 -7.27 3.99
C GLY A 173 -19.57 -8.22 2.91
N THR A 174 -18.89 -7.73 1.86
CA THR A 174 -18.21 -8.62 0.90
C THR A 174 -17.12 -9.43 1.60
N GLY A 175 -16.28 -8.78 2.42
CA GLY A 175 -15.20 -9.42 3.15
C GLY A 175 -14.02 -9.82 2.26
N ALA A 176 -12.82 -9.90 2.83
CA ALA A 176 -11.59 -10.17 2.07
C ALA A 176 -11.61 -11.52 1.33
N GLU A 177 -12.13 -12.58 1.97
CA GLU A 177 -12.17 -13.93 1.41
C GLU A 177 -12.95 -14.00 0.08
N ALA A 178 -14.07 -13.26 -0.03
CA ALA A 178 -14.88 -13.23 -1.24
C ALA A 178 -14.21 -12.46 -2.40
N VAL A 179 -13.14 -11.72 -2.13
CA VAL A 179 -12.38 -10.97 -3.15
C VAL A 179 -11.23 -11.78 -3.72
N GLU A 180 -10.74 -12.80 -3.02
CA GLU A 180 -9.56 -13.59 -3.42
C GLU A 180 -9.71 -14.19 -4.83
N ALA A 181 -10.76 -14.97 -5.09
CA ALA A 181 -10.96 -15.59 -6.40
C ALA A 181 -11.24 -14.57 -7.52
N PRO A 182 -12.11 -13.55 -7.33
CA PRO A 182 -12.31 -12.49 -8.32
C PRO A 182 -11.06 -11.68 -8.64
N ALA A 183 -10.19 -11.44 -7.65
CA ALA A 183 -8.92 -10.74 -7.85
C ALA A 183 -7.94 -11.57 -8.70
N ALA A 184 -7.84 -12.88 -8.46
CA ALA A 184 -7.02 -13.77 -9.29
C ALA A 184 -7.52 -13.80 -10.75
N ALA A 185 -8.83 -13.92 -10.97
CA ALA A 185 -9.41 -13.87 -12.32
C ALA A 185 -9.23 -12.50 -13.00
N PHE A 186 -9.19 -11.41 -12.22
CA PHE A 186 -8.81 -10.11 -12.75
C PHE A 186 -7.33 -10.05 -13.13
N LEU A 187 -6.45 -10.66 -12.33
CA LEU A 187 -5.01 -10.69 -12.60
C LEU A 187 -4.68 -11.33 -13.95
N GLU A 188 -5.36 -12.43 -14.30
CA GLU A 188 -5.18 -13.07 -15.61
C GLU A 188 -5.43 -12.08 -16.75
N ARG A 189 -6.56 -11.36 -16.68
CA ARG A 189 -6.94 -10.35 -17.68
C ARG A 189 -6.00 -9.14 -17.68
N LEU A 190 -5.56 -8.72 -16.50
CA LEU A 190 -4.58 -7.62 -16.36
C LEU A 190 -3.25 -8.01 -16.99
N SER A 191 -2.81 -9.25 -16.79
CA SER A 191 -1.56 -9.78 -17.34
C SER A 191 -1.59 -9.83 -18.87
N GLU A 192 -2.71 -10.26 -19.45
CA GLU A 192 -2.95 -10.16 -20.90
C GLU A 192 -2.85 -8.71 -21.40
N ALA A 193 -3.49 -7.77 -20.71
CA ALA A 193 -3.50 -6.36 -21.10
C ALA A 193 -2.13 -5.68 -20.93
N LEU A 194 -1.35 -6.08 -19.93
CA LEU A 194 0.02 -5.61 -19.70
C LEU A 194 0.99 -6.13 -20.78
N ALA A 195 0.76 -7.34 -21.29
CA ALA A 195 1.57 -7.93 -22.37
C ALA A 195 1.22 -7.37 -23.75
N ASP A 196 0.08 -6.69 -23.91
CA ASP A 196 -0.38 -6.15 -25.19
C ASP A 196 0.31 -4.84 -25.58
N THR A 197 1.30 -4.97 -26.47
CA THR A 197 2.07 -3.85 -27.04
C THR A 197 1.45 -3.24 -28.31
N SER A 198 0.22 -3.63 -28.69
CA SER A 198 -0.44 -3.08 -29.87
C SER A 198 -0.75 -1.58 -29.70
N PRO A 199 -0.86 -0.78 -30.77
CA PRO A 199 -1.29 0.61 -30.65
C PRO A 199 -2.69 0.72 -30.04
N MET A 200 -2.88 1.66 -29.11
CA MET A 200 -4.19 1.87 -28.47
C MET A 200 -5.25 2.38 -29.46
N SER A 201 -6.45 1.80 -29.38
CA SER A 201 -7.63 2.25 -30.12
C SER A 201 -8.09 3.65 -29.68
N PRO A 202 -8.93 4.34 -30.47
CA PRO A 202 -9.56 5.60 -30.02
C PRO A 202 -10.32 5.48 -28.70
N GLU A 203 -11.04 4.36 -28.50
CA GLU A 203 -11.82 4.08 -27.29
C GLU A 203 -10.91 3.88 -26.09
N GLU A 204 -9.84 3.11 -26.24
CA GLU A 204 -8.84 2.89 -25.18
C GLU A 204 -8.11 4.18 -24.81
N ARG A 205 -7.78 5.04 -25.78
CA ARG A 205 -7.18 6.37 -25.52
C ARG A 205 -8.15 7.28 -24.76
N SER A 206 -9.42 7.26 -25.12
CA SER A 206 -10.47 7.99 -24.41
C SER A 206 -10.66 7.47 -22.98
N ALA A 207 -10.69 6.15 -22.80
CA ALA A 207 -10.73 5.50 -21.49
C ALA A 207 -9.54 5.92 -20.62
N ARG A 208 -8.32 5.90 -21.18
CA ARG A 208 -7.09 6.33 -20.48
C ARG A 208 -7.18 7.77 -19.99
N ALA A 209 -7.61 8.69 -20.87
CA ALA A 209 -7.81 10.09 -20.50
C ALA A 209 -8.87 10.25 -19.41
N GLY A 210 -9.97 9.49 -19.48
CA GLY A 210 -11.01 9.50 -18.46
C GLY A 210 -10.58 8.90 -17.11
N LEU A 211 -9.66 7.94 -17.10
CA LEU A 211 -9.11 7.36 -15.87
C LEU A 211 -8.11 8.33 -15.21
N GLN A 212 -7.31 9.06 -16.00
CA GLN A 212 -6.40 10.08 -15.48
C GLN A 212 -7.12 11.19 -14.70
N THR A 213 -8.32 11.62 -15.16
CA THR A 213 -9.09 12.65 -14.44
C THR A 213 -9.69 12.16 -13.12
N ARG A 214 -9.77 10.83 -12.93
CA ARG A 214 -10.23 10.17 -11.70
C ARG A 214 -9.08 9.68 -10.82
N GLN A 215 -7.85 10.09 -11.13
CA GLN A 215 -6.67 9.75 -10.35
C GLN A 215 -6.43 10.81 -9.26
N ILE A 216 -6.16 10.35 -8.04
CA ILE A 216 -5.80 11.22 -6.91
C ILE A 216 -4.34 10.96 -6.55
N SER A 217 -3.53 12.00 -6.44
CA SER A 217 -2.16 11.86 -5.91
C SER A 217 -2.19 11.88 -4.38
N LEU A 218 -1.69 10.82 -3.76
CA LEU A 218 -1.34 10.82 -2.35
C LEU A 218 0.07 11.41 -2.22
N ARG A 219 0.27 12.26 -1.22
CA ARG A 219 1.55 12.88 -0.89
C ARG A 219 1.85 12.63 0.57
#